data_AF-A0A0X3BHD2-F1
#
_entry.id   AF-A0A0X3BHD2-F1
#
_cell.length_a   1.000
_cell.length_b   1.000
_cell.length_c   1.000
_cell.angle_alpha   90.00
_cell.angle_beta   90.00
_cell.angle_gamma   90.00
#
_symmetry.space_group_name_H-M   'P 1'
#
loop_
_entity.id
_entity.type
_entity.pdbx_description
1 polymer ?
#
loop_
_entity_poly.entity_id
_entity_poly.type
_entity_poly.pdbx_seq_one_letter_code
_entity_poly.pdbx_strand_id
1 'polypeptide(L)'
;MRYGYWAEFQKDNVMLLVAVVVAALVGIVFAAPGATYIYGNVNRAENGRISAAGPITNLLLCIPFAGLMLFGGGLIGLVGLIGLRVNAMIATFNMLPVGVLDGRKVLSWNPAAFAMLMAASLGVLIWSLF
;
A
#
# COMPACT_ATOMS: atom_id res chain seq x y z
N MET A 1 12.41 -12.75 -1.77
CA MET A 1 11.97 -14.15 -1.57
C MET A 1 11.28 -14.61 -2.84
N ARG A 2 11.56 -15.82 -3.32
CA ARG A 2 10.93 -16.40 -4.53
C ARG A 2 10.24 -17.69 -4.10
N TYR A 3 8.91 -17.67 -4.03
CA TYR A 3 8.11 -18.81 -3.58
C TYR A 3 7.70 -19.77 -4.72
N GLY A 4 8.04 -19.45 -5.97
CA GLY A 4 7.78 -20.32 -7.13
C GLY A 4 6.31 -20.41 -7.58
N TYR A 5 5.39 -19.68 -6.92
CA TYR A 5 3.98 -19.65 -7.31
C TYR A 5 3.75 -18.92 -8.63
N TRP A 6 2.85 -19.47 -9.45
CA TRP A 6 2.35 -18.79 -10.64
C TRP A 6 1.42 -17.65 -10.20
N ALA A 7 1.80 -16.43 -10.55
CA ALA A 7 1.03 -15.23 -10.24
C ALA A 7 0.61 -14.57 -11.56
N GLU A 8 -0.69 -14.41 -11.77
CA GLU A 8 -1.23 -13.71 -12.94
C GLU A 8 -2.03 -12.49 -12.48
N PHE A 9 -1.72 -11.32 -13.04
CA PHE A 9 -2.52 -10.13 -12.82
C PHE A 9 -3.77 -10.22 -13.69
N GLN A 10 -4.94 -10.38 -13.07
CA GLN A 10 -6.21 -10.37 -13.79
C GLN A 10 -6.86 -9.00 -13.64
N LYS A 11 -7.10 -8.35 -14.77
CA LYS A 11 -7.79 -7.06 -14.81
C LYS A 11 -9.29 -7.26 -14.55
N ASP A 12 -9.84 -6.45 -13.67
CA ASP A 12 -11.27 -6.35 -13.43
C ASP A 12 -11.79 -5.07 -14.10
N ASN A 13 -12.44 -5.25 -15.26
CA ASN A 13 -12.99 -4.13 -16.03
C ASN A 13 -14.08 -3.37 -15.25
N VAL A 14 -14.79 -4.05 -14.35
CA VAL A 14 -15.86 -3.44 -13.55
C VAL A 14 -15.25 -2.53 -12.50
N MET A 15 -14.22 -3.00 -11.77
CA MET A 15 -13.54 -2.12 -10.81
C MET A 15 -12.77 -0.98 -11.49
N LEU A 16 -12.25 -1.18 -12.71
CA LEU A 16 -11.70 -0.09 -13.53
C LEU A 16 -12.76 0.96 -13.87
N LEU A 17 -13.94 0.54 -14.30
CA LEU A 17 -15.06 1.45 -14.59
C LEU A 17 -15.48 2.21 -13.33
N VAL A 18 -15.61 1.51 -12.20
CA VAL A 18 -15.93 2.11 -10.89
C VAL A 18 -14.86 3.12 -10.48
N ALA A 19 -13.58 2.82 -10.68
CA ALA A 19 -12.49 3.73 -10.40
C ALA A 19 -12.61 5.04 -11.19
N VAL A 20 -12.95 4.98 -12.47
CA VAL A 20 -13.15 6.17 -13.32
C VAL A 20 -14.39 6.96 -12.87
N VAL A 21 -15.50 6.28 -12.58
CA VAL A 21 -16.74 6.95 -12.14
C VAL A 21 -16.56 7.62 -10.79
N VAL A 22 -15.93 6.96 -9.82
CA VAL A 22 -15.65 7.54 -8.49
C VAL A 22 -14.65 8.68 -8.61
N ALA A 23 -13.63 8.56 -9.46
CA ALA A 23 -12.71 9.67 -9.73
C ALA A 23 -13.43 10.90 -10.28
N ALA A 24 -14.38 10.72 -11.21
CA ALA A 24 -15.13 11.81 -11.80
C ALA A 24 -16.12 12.47 -10.83
N LEU A 25 -16.71 11.70 -9.90
CA LEU A 25 -17.74 12.19 -8.98
C LEU A 25 -17.18 12.74 -7.67
N VAL A 26 -16.14 12.10 -7.13
CA VAL A 26 -15.59 12.39 -5.79
C VAL A 26 -14.27 13.17 -5.90
N GLY A 27 -13.67 13.26 -7.09
CA GLY A 27 -12.33 13.83 -7.28
C GLY A 27 -11.21 12.95 -6.70
N ILE A 28 -11.54 11.75 -6.22
CA ILE A 28 -10.62 10.80 -5.62
C ILE A 28 -10.60 9.53 -6.49
N VAL A 29 -9.44 9.20 -7.06
CA VAL A 29 -9.26 8.00 -7.87
C VAL A 29 -9.05 6.80 -6.96
N PHE A 30 -10.05 5.91 -6.89
CA PHE A 30 -9.91 4.61 -6.23
C PHE A 30 -9.71 3.51 -7.27
N ALA A 31 -8.48 3.39 -7.78
CA ALA A 31 -8.13 2.41 -8.80
C ALA A 31 -7.81 1.05 -8.16
N ALA A 32 -8.78 0.13 -8.23
CA ALA A 32 -8.55 -1.30 -8.01
C ALA A 32 -8.67 -2.04 -9.36
N PRO A 33 -7.73 -1.86 -10.30
CA PRO A 33 -7.89 -2.28 -11.70
C PRO A 33 -7.88 -3.81 -11.92
N GLY A 34 -7.57 -4.57 -10.88
CA GLY A 34 -7.39 -6.00 -10.93
C GLY A 34 -6.67 -6.49 -9.68
N ALA A 35 -6.62 -7.81 -9.52
CA ALA A 35 -5.88 -8.45 -8.45
C ALA A 35 -4.89 -9.45 -9.06
N THR A 36 -3.73 -9.56 -8.43
CA THR A 36 -2.78 -10.63 -8.76
C THR A 36 -3.27 -11.93 -8.13
N TYR A 37 -3.79 -12.84 -8.95
CA TYR A 37 -4.19 -14.16 -8.51
C TYR A 37 -2.94 -15.03 -8.41
N ILE A 38 -2.67 -15.50 -7.19
CA ILE A 38 -1.58 -16.42 -6.92
C ILE A 38 -2.19 -17.82 -6.87
N TYR A 39 -1.87 -18.65 -7.86
CA TYR A 39 -2.34 -20.02 -7.94
C TYR A 39 -1.40 -20.95 -7.17
N GLY A 40 -1.92 -21.56 -6.11
CA GLY A 40 -1.18 -22.45 -5.23
C GLY A 40 -1.79 -22.54 -3.83
N ASN A 41 -1.38 -23.55 -3.06
CA ASN A 41 -1.82 -23.71 -1.68
C ASN A 41 -0.96 -22.83 -0.75
N VAL A 42 -1.14 -21.51 -0.87
CA VAL A 42 -0.32 -20.51 -0.16
C VAL A 42 -0.56 -20.65 1.35
N ASN A 43 0.48 -20.98 2.09
CA ASN A 43 0.35 -21.14 3.53
C ASN A 43 0.03 -19.79 4.19
N ARG A 44 -0.71 -19.77 5.31
CA ARG A 44 -1.09 -18.53 6.03
C ARG A 44 0.11 -17.63 6.30
N ALA A 45 1.25 -18.23 6.66
CA ALA A 45 2.48 -17.49 6.93
C ALA A 45 3.12 -16.87 5.69
N GLU A 46 3.04 -17.55 4.54
CA GLU A 46 3.55 -17.04 3.27
C GLU A 46 2.67 -15.90 2.78
N ASN A 47 1.35 -16.09 2.82
CA ASN A 47 0.38 -15.06 2.43
C ASN A 47 0.54 -13.80 3.28
N GLY A 48 0.72 -13.96 4.60
CA GLY A 48 1.00 -12.85 5.51
C GLY A 48 2.29 -12.11 5.20
N ARG A 49 3.39 -12.83 4.91
CA ARG A 49 4.68 -12.21 4.53
C ARG A 49 4.61 -11.49 3.19
N ILE A 50 3.94 -12.08 2.20
CA ILE A 50 3.73 -11.46 0.89
C ILE A 50 2.91 -10.18 1.05
N SER A 51 1.84 -10.24 1.83
CA SER A 51 0.97 -9.08 2.10
C SER A 51 1.70 -7.99 2.89
N ALA A 52 2.59 -8.35 3.82
CA ALA A 52 3.40 -7.38 4.56
C ALA A 52 4.44 -6.68 3.67
N ALA A 53 4.92 -7.33 2.60
CA ALA A 53 5.93 -6.77 1.72
C ALA A 53 5.43 -5.48 1.02
N GLY A 54 4.14 -5.40 0.66
CA GLY A 54 3.55 -4.21 0.05
C GLY A 54 3.66 -2.95 0.93
N PRO A 55 3.06 -2.94 2.14
CA PRO A 55 3.19 -1.85 3.09
C PRO A 55 4.65 -1.52 3.45
N ILE A 56 5.52 -2.52 3.59
CA ILE A 56 6.95 -2.31 3.86
C ILE A 56 7.62 -1.55 2.72
N THR A 57 7.38 -1.93 1.47
CA THR A 57 7.97 -1.23 0.32
C THR A 57 7.52 0.23 0.26
N ASN A 58 6.24 0.51 0.51
CA ASN A 58 5.74 1.88 0.57
C ASN A 58 6.40 2.69 1.70
N LEU A 59 6.55 2.10 2.89
CA LEU A 59 7.26 2.75 4.00
C LEU A 59 8.74 3.00 3.69
N LEU A 60 9.40 2.10 2.96
CA LEU A 60 10.78 2.32 2.52
C LEU A 60 10.87 3.45 1.49
N LEU A 61 9.91 3.56 0.58
CA LEU A 61 9.83 4.66 -0.38
C LEU A 61 9.62 6.02 0.31
N CYS A 62 8.99 6.06 1.48
CA CYS A 62 8.88 7.29 2.27
C CYS A 62 10.25 7.89 2.64
N ILE A 63 11.31 7.10 2.78
CA ILE A 63 12.64 7.58 3.20
C ILE A 63 13.25 8.55 2.18
N PRO A 64 13.44 8.18 0.89
CA PRO A 64 13.98 9.11 -0.10
C PRO A 64 13.04 10.30 -0.34
N PHE A 65 11.72 10.11 -0.30
CA PHE A 65 10.77 11.22 -0.45
C PHE A 65 10.82 12.21 0.74
N ALA A 66 11.00 11.71 1.96
CA ALA A 66 11.26 12.56 3.13
C ALA A 66 12.58 13.33 2.98
N GLY A 67 13.62 12.69 2.45
CA GLY A 67 14.88 13.37 2.11
C GLY A 67 14.67 14.51 1.09
N LEU A 68 13.93 14.25 0.01
CA LEU A 68 13.58 15.27 -0.98
C LEU A 68 12.75 16.41 -0.37
N MET A 69 11.81 16.08 0.51
CA MET A 69 10.98 17.06 1.21
C MET A 69 11.81 18.00 2.09
N LEU A 70 12.76 17.44 2.85
CA LEU A 70 13.58 18.20 3.81
C LEU A 70 14.71 18.99 3.15
N PHE A 71 15.31 18.46 2.07
CA PHE A 71 16.53 19.03 1.49
C PHE A 71 16.37 19.55 0.06
N GLY A 72 15.29 19.21 -0.64
CA GLY A 72 15.13 19.50 -2.07
C GLY A 72 14.79 20.95 -2.41
N GLY A 73 14.01 21.63 -1.56
CA GLY A 73 13.55 23.01 -1.79
C GLY A 73 12.66 23.18 -3.04
N GLY A 74 11.85 24.25 -3.07
CA GLY A 74 11.03 24.59 -4.23
C GLY A 74 10.19 23.42 -4.76
N LEU A 75 10.30 23.14 -6.07
CA LEU A 75 9.56 22.06 -6.74
C LEU A 75 10.01 20.67 -6.29
N ILE A 76 11.31 20.48 -5.99
CA ILE A 76 11.84 19.18 -5.55
C ILE A 76 11.31 18.83 -4.15
N GLY A 77 11.25 19.82 -3.25
CA GLY A 77 10.61 19.67 -1.94
C GLY A 77 9.13 19.30 -2.03
N LEU A 78 8.41 19.92 -2.98
CA LEU A 78 6.99 19.63 -3.23
C LEU A 78 6.78 18.20 -3.78
N VAL A 79 7.64 17.73 -4.69
CA VAL A 79 7.63 16.33 -5.14
C VAL A 79 7.92 15.38 -3.99
N GLY A 80 8.88 15.73 -3.12
CA GLY A 80 9.16 15.02 -1.87
C GLY A 80 7.93 14.87 -0.98
N LEU A 81 7.24 15.99 -0.71
CA LEU A 81 6.03 16.03 0.12
C LEU A 81 4.89 15.18 -0.46
N ILE A 82 4.61 15.34 -1.77
CA ILE A 82 3.55 14.56 -2.43
C ILE A 82 3.91 13.08 -2.43
N GLY A 83 5.13 12.71 -2.81
CA GLY A 83 5.58 11.33 -2.83
C GLY A 83 5.54 10.67 -1.46
N LEU A 84 5.93 11.40 -0.41
CA LEU A 84 5.84 10.94 0.98
C LEU A 84 4.37 10.67 1.37
N ARG A 85 3.48 11.63 1.13
CA ARG A 85 2.04 11.51 1.45
C ARG A 85 1.38 10.34 0.73
N VAL A 86 1.63 10.20 -0.58
CA VAL A 86 1.05 9.12 -1.38
C VAL A 86 1.51 7.75 -0.88
N ASN A 87 2.82 7.57 -0.66
CA ASN A 87 3.34 6.28 -0.17
C ASN A 87 2.84 5.95 1.24
N ALA A 88 2.82 6.93 2.14
CA ALA A 88 2.29 6.74 3.49
C ALA A 88 0.80 6.39 3.46
N MET A 89 0.00 7.08 2.63
CA MET A 89 -1.43 6.82 2.49
C MET A 89 -1.70 5.40 1.95
N ILE A 90 -0.98 4.97 0.91
CA ILE A 90 -1.14 3.61 0.35
C ILE A 90 -0.70 2.55 1.39
N ALA A 91 0.40 2.78 2.12
CA ALA A 91 0.85 1.88 3.18
C ALA A 91 -0.21 1.70 4.27
N THR A 92 -0.79 2.82 4.76
CA THR A 92 -1.84 2.80 5.77
C THR A 92 -3.11 2.14 5.26
N PHE A 93 -3.55 2.46 4.03
CA PHE A 93 -4.74 1.85 3.42
C PHE A 93 -4.58 0.35 3.27
N ASN A 94 -3.44 -0.13 2.76
CA ASN A 94 -3.19 -1.56 2.61
C ASN A 94 -3.18 -2.27 3.96
N MET A 95 -2.76 -1.61 5.03
CA MET A 95 -2.76 -2.17 6.38
C MET A 95 -4.13 -2.21 7.06
N LEU A 96 -5.20 -1.62 6.50
CA LEU A 96 -6.53 -1.69 7.13
C LEU A 96 -7.02 -3.15 7.19
N PRO A 97 -7.57 -3.62 8.33
CA PRO A 97 -7.95 -5.02 8.53
C PRO A 97 -9.33 -5.35 7.91
N VAL A 98 -9.56 -4.99 6.65
CA VAL A 98 -10.88 -5.08 5.98
C VAL A 98 -10.79 -5.81 4.63
N GLY A 99 -11.79 -6.66 4.37
CA GLY A 99 -12.02 -7.26 3.06
C GLY A 99 -10.81 -8.04 2.50
N VAL A 100 -10.32 -7.58 1.35
CA VAL A 100 -9.23 -8.17 0.56
C VAL A 100 -7.86 -7.52 0.81
N LEU A 101 -7.80 -6.49 1.65
CA LEU A 101 -6.61 -5.70 1.92
C LEU A 101 -5.54 -6.52 2.67
N ASP A 102 -4.29 -6.11 2.50
CA ASP A 102 -3.12 -6.80 3.03
C ASP A 102 -3.14 -6.90 4.56
N GLY A 103 -3.64 -5.88 5.24
CA GLY A 103 -3.75 -5.79 6.70
C GLY A 103 -4.49 -6.96 7.33
N ARG A 104 -5.55 -7.47 6.68
CA ARG A 104 -6.29 -8.63 7.16
C ARG A 104 -5.43 -9.91 7.13
N LYS A 105 -4.66 -10.09 6.05
CA LYS A 105 -3.77 -11.24 5.86
C LYS A 105 -2.60 -11.17 6.84
N VAL A 106 -1.99 -9.98 7.00
CA VAL A 106 -0.91 -9.75 7.97
C VAL A 106 -1.39 -9.97 9.41
N LEU A 107 -2.56 -9.45 9.78
CA LEU A 107 -3.17 -9.66 11.09
C LEU A 107 -3.39 -11.15 11.39
N SER A 108 -3.88 -11.91 10.40
CA SER A 108 -4.09 -13.35 10.54
C SER A 108 -2.80 -14.18 10.65
N TRP A 109 -1.68 -13.63 10.19
CA TRP A 109 -0.37 -14.27 10.25
C TRP A 109 0.37 -13.91 11.55
N ASN A 110 0.49 -12.63 11.85
CA ASN A 110 1.18 -12.13 13.03
C ASN A 110 0.59 -10.78 13.48
N PRO A 111 -0.20 -10.76 14.58
CA PRO A 111 -0.80 -9.54 15.10
C PRO A 111 0.21 -8.47 15.54
N ALA A 112 1.39 -8.87 16.03
CA ALA A 112 2.43 -7.93 16.41
C ALA A 112 3.06 -7.26 15.17
N ALA A 113 3.34 -8.03 14.11
CA ALA A 113 3.81 -7.47 12.85
C ALA A 113 2.77 -6.51 12.25
N PHE A 114 1.48 -6.87 12.34
CA PHE A 114 0.40 -5.98 11.94
C PHE A 114 0.41 -4.66 12.72
N ALA A 115 0.45 -4.73 14.05
CA ALA A 115 0.42 -3.55 14.90
C ALA A 115 1.61 -2.62 14.62
N MET A 116 2.82 -3.17 14.45
CA MET A 116 4.01 -2.39 14.11
C MET A 116 3.89 -1.71 12.74
N LEU A 117 3.47 -2.43 11.70
CA LEU A 117 3.32 -1.86 10.36
C LEU A 117 2.20 -0.82 10.29
N MET A 118 1.10 -1.04 11.01
CA MET A 118 -0.01 -0.09 11.10
C MET A 118 0.45 1.18 11.83
N ALA A 119 1.12 1.04 12.97
CA ALA A 119 1.65 2.17 13.72
C ALA A 119 2.68 2.97 12.93
N ALA A 120 3.61 2.27 12.24
CA ALA A 120 4.61 2.92 11.41
C ALA A 120 3.98 3.69 10.24
N SER A 121 3.06 3.06 9.50
CA SER A 121 2.38 3.70 8.37
C SER A 121 1.52 4.89 8.79
N LEU A 122 0.71 4.75 9.85
CA LEU A 122 -0.06 5.86 10.42
C LEU A 122 0.85 6.97 10.94
N GLY A 123 1.94 6.64 11.63
CA GLY A 123 2.88 7.63 12.15
C GLY A 123 3.49 8.48 11.03
N VAL A 124 3.95 7.83 9.94
CA VAL A 124 4.49 8.54 8.77
C VAL A 124 3.41 9.34 8.05
N LEU A 125 2.20 8.81 7.93
CA LEU A 125 1.08 9.52 7.30
C LEU A 125 0.73 10.79 8.09
N ILE A 126 0.55 10.68 9.40
CA ILE A 126 0.26 11.81 10.28
C ILE A 126 1.39 12.83 10.21
N TRP A 127 2.65 12.39 10.28
CA TRP A 127 3.80 13.28 10.14
C TRP A 127 3.80 14.03 8.81
N SER A 128 3.42 13.37 7.70
CA SER A 128 3.38 13.99 6.38
C SER A 128 2.27 15.04 6.21
N LEU A 129 1.26 15.06 7.10
CA LEU A 129 0.14 16.01 7.05
C LEU A 129 0.46 17.35 7.73
N PHE A 130 1.42 17.36 8.66
CA PHE A 130 1.96 18.56 9.30
C PHE A 130 3.13 19.13 8.52
#